data_AF-A0A9L0RMA6-F1
#
_entry.id   AF-A0A9L0RMA6-F1
#
_cell.length_a   1.000
_cell.length_b   1.000
_cell.length_c   1.000
_cell.angle_alpha   90.00
_cell.angle_beta   90.00
_cell.angle_gamma   90.00
#
_symmetry.space_group_name_H-M   'P 1'
#
loop_
_entity.id
_entity.type
_entity.pdbx_description
1 polymer ?
#
loop_
_entity_poly.entity_id
_entity_poly.type
_entity_poly.pdbx_seq_one_letter_code
_entity_poly.pdbx_strand_id
1 'polypeptide(L)'
;MEGTEQRVLTVLLLSVPFLSRPFYWSQAPGNLEWGPLKPLMEATLPGHRTMNPCPVWEQKSGCVYLFFICVRDHVTERQQIVSGRNAARLCFICSQDAGCSWSELRDLTEEVIGPEMKRWATFAVGPGHGIQLQSGRLVIPAYAYYIPYLFFCFRLPCKARPHSLMIYSDDLGATWHHGRLIKPMVTVECEVAEVTERTGYPVLYCSARTPNRCRAEALSTDHGECFQRPALSQQLCEPPHGCQGSVVSFQPLEIPHGYQDPSGQDAPTIQQNPLLDSSLRLEQEAGTLSQSWLLYSHPTSKKRRVNLGIYLNQTPLEATCWSRPWILHCGPCGYSDLAALEKEGLFACLFECGIKRECEQIAFRLFTVQEIVSHVQGDCTSPGRISEPIQN
;
A
#
# COMPACT_ATOMS: atom_id res chain seq x y z
N MET A 1 4.22 -9.50 -35.39
CA MET A 1 5.14 -9.67 -34.24
C MET A 1 5.01 -8.43 -33.37
N GLU A 2 3.86 -8.32 -32.70
CA GLU A 2 3.61 -7.28 -31.69
C GLU A 2 3.83 -7.94 -30.33
N GLY A 3 4.76 -7.38 -29.56
CA GLY A 3 5.16 -7.89 -28.27
C GLY A 3 4.07 -7.66 -27.24
N THR A 4 3.53 -8.75 -26.71
CA THR A 4 2.83 -8.76 -25.44
C THR A 4 3.80 -8.32 -24.35
N GLU A 5 3.59 -7.11 -23.82
CA GLU A 5 4.31 -6.59 -22.65
C GLU A 5 4.21 -7.60 -21.49
N GLN A 6 5.30 -8.31 -21.22
CA GLN A 6 5.46 -9.03 -19.96
C GLN A 6 5.59 -8.00 -18.85
N ARG A 7 4.47 -7.66 -18.20
CA ARG A 7 4.48 -6.91 -16.93
C ARG A 7 5.03 -7.83 -15.84
N VAL A 8 6.34 -7.82 -15.65
CA VAL A 8 6.98 -8.48 -14.50
C VAL A 8 6.75 -7.59 -13.29
N LEU A 9 5.74 -7.91 -12.48
CA LEU A 9 5.57 -7.29 -11.16
C LEU A 9 6.48 -8.02 -10.17
N THR A 10 7.68 -7.52 -9.91
CA THR A 10 8.51 -8.14 -8.87
C THR A 10 7.93 -7.83 -7.50
N VAL A 11 7.37 -8.85 -6.85
CA VAL A 11 6.88 -8.74 -5.47
C VAL A 11 8.05 -9.00 -4.53
N LEU A 12 8.31 -8.02 -3.68
CA LEU A 12 9.41 -8.04 -2.72
C LEU A 12 8.84 -8.54 -1.40
N LEU A 13 9.27 -9.73 -1.01
CA LEU A 13 8.72 -10.42 0.15
C LEU A 13 9.16 -9.70 1.43
N LEU A 14 8.20 -9.45 2.32
CA LEU A 14 8.32 -8.76 3.61
C LEU A 14 9.17 -9.48 4.67
N SER A 15 10.05 -10.41 4.29
CA SER A 15 10.84 -11.21 5.23
C SER A 15 12.35 -11.02 5.08
N VAL A 16 13.09 -11.38 6.13
CA VAL A 16 14.55 -11.38 6.18
C VAL A 16 15.04 -12.83 5.99
N PRO A 17 16.03 -13.11 5.11
CA PRO A 17 16.67 -12.17 4.18
C PRO A 17 15.66 -11.63 3.16
N PHE A 18 15.92 -10.47 2.56
CA PHE A 18 15.08 -9.96 1.47
C PHE A 18 15.09 -10.97 0.34
N LEU A 19 13.90 -11.45 -0.01
CA LEU A 19 13.71 -12.41 -1.08
C LEU A 19 12.93 -11.71 -2.18
N SER A 20 13.48 -11.72 -3.39
CA SER A 20 12.73 -11.35 -4.58
C SER A 20 12.12 -12.61 -5.19
N ARG A 21 10.89 -12.48 -5.67
CA ARG A 21 10.31 -13.45 -6.61
C ARG A 21 9.87 -12.70 -7.86
N PRO A 22 10.49 -12.97 -9.02
CA PRO A 22 9.96 -12.46 -10.27
C PRO A 22 8.61 -13.13 -10.55
N PHE A 23 7.76 -12.40 -11.25
CA PHE A 23 6.39 -12.78 -11.53
C PHE A 23 6.19 -12.92 -13.02
N TYR A 24 5.54 -14.02 -13.43
CA TYR A 24 5.28 -14.28 -14.83
C TYR A 24 3.78 -14.52 -15.02
N TRP A 25 3.18 -13.77 -15.95
CA TRP A 25 1.90 -14.18 -16.52
C TRP A 25 2.15 -15.42 -17.38
N SER A 26 1.50 -16.53 -17.03
CA SER A 26 1.55 -17.72 -17.90
C SER A 26 0.80 -17.44 -19.20
N GLN A 27 1.07 -18.21 -20.24
CA GLN A 27 0.38 -18.07 -21.54
C GLN A 27 -1.12 -18.42 -21.49
N ALA A 28 -1.65 -18.87 -20.35
CA ALA A 28 -3.07 -19.10 -20.12
C ALA A 28 -3.67 -17.92 -19.32
N PRO A 29 -4.77 -17.29 -19.80
CA PRO A 29 -5.42 -16.21 -19.06
C PRO A 29 -5.86 -16.68 -17.67
N GLY A 30 -5.42 -15.95 -16.65
CA GLY A 30 -5.81 -16.18 -15.25
C GLY A 30 -4.94 -17.13 -14.44
N ASN A 31 -3.87 -17.72 -15.01
CA ASN A 31 -2.95 -18.56 -14.22
C ASN A 31 -1.62 -17.83 -13.99
N LEU A 32 -1.31 -17.65 -12.71
CA LEU A 32 -0.20 -16.86 -12.21
C LEU A 32 0.90 -17.78 -11.70
N GLU A 33 2.12 -17.61 -12.19
CA GLU A 33 3.24 -18.44 -11.73
C GLU A 33 4.33 -17.58 -11.11
N TRP A 34 4.71 -17.97 -9.90
CA TRP A 34 5.84 -17.40 -9.20
C TRP A 34 7.13 -18.01 -9.70
N GLY A 35 8.07 -17.15 -10.10
CA GLY A 35 9.45 -17.57 -10.31
C GLY A 35 10.10 -18.11 -9.03
N PRO A 36 11.27 -18.76 -9.16
CA PRO A 36 12.01 -19.25 -8.00
C PRO A 36 12.39 -18.09 -7.07
N LEU A 37 12.39 -18.39 -5.78
CA LEU A 37 12.84 -17.49 -4.72
C LEU A 37 14.34 -17.19 -4.90
N LYS A 38 14.71 -15.90 -4.94
CA LYS A 38 16.11 -15.47 -5.03
C LYS A 38 16.47 -14.55 -3.86
N PRO A 39 17.60 -14.79 -3.18
CA PRO A 39 18.16 -13.81 -2.26
C PRO A 39 18.54 -12.54 -3.01
N LEU A 40 18.13 -11.39 -2.50
CA LEU A 40 18.44 -10.09 -3.10
C LEU A 40 19.73 -9.54 -2.48
N MET A 41 20.87 -10.05 -2.96
CA MET A 41 22.19 -9.75 -2.38
C MET A 41 22.59 -8.29 -2.58
N GLU A 42 22.12 -7.66 -3.65
CA GLU A 42 22.30 -6.24 -3.98
C GLU A 42 21.71 -5.32 -2.89
N ALA A 43 20.69 -5.78 -2.16
CA ALA A 43 20.09 -5.05 -1.04
C ALA A 43 20.85 -5.26 0.30
N THR A 44 22.17 -5.50 0.28
CA THR A 44 22.98 -5.76 1.47
C THR A 44 23.99 -4.65 1.72
N LEU A 45 24.01 -4.13 2.95
CA LEU A 45 25.07 -3.24 3.44
C LEU A 45 25.92 -4.01 4.48
N PRO A 46 27.25 -4.14 4.31
CA PRO A 46 28.10 -4.88 5.24
C PRO A 46 27.96 -4.42 6.70
N GLY A 47 27.83 -5.37 7.63
CA GLY A 47 27.65 -5.09 9.06
C GLY A 47 26.27 -4.56 9.44
N HIS A 48 25.28 -4.70 8.55
CA HIS A 48 23.91 -4.24 8.76
C HIS A 48 22.88 -5.31 8.32
N ARG A 49 21.69 -5.24 8.93
CA ARG A 49 20.51 -6.03 8.59
C ARG A 49 19.54 -5.18 7.79
N THR A 50 19.16 -5.68 6.61
CA THR A 50 18.17 -5.06 5.73
C THR A 50 16.76 -5.37 6.22
N MET A 51 15.89 -4.35 6.32
CA MET A 51 14.54 -4.44 6.87
C MET A 51 13.57 -3.49 6.13
N ASN A 52 12.26 -3.78 6.21
CA ASN A 52 11.16 -2.93 5.72
C ASN A 52 11.25 -2.55 4.22
N PRO A 53 11.04 -3.51 3.30
CA PRO A 53 10.94 -3.19 1.87
C PRO A 53 9.77 -2.24 1.61
N CYS A 54 10.00 -1.28 0.72
CA CYS A 54 8.99 -0.35 0.21
C CYS A 54 9.29 -0.02 -1.26
N PRO A 55 8.85 -0.85 -2.22
CA PRO A 55 8.97 -0.56 -3.63
C PRO A 55 8.11 0.63 -4.08
N VAL A 56 8.58 1.39 -5.05
CA VAL A 56 7.78 2.30 -5.87
C VAL A 56 8.11 2.08 -7.34
N TRP A 57 7.08 2.13 -8.18
CA TRP A 57 7.23 2.04 -9.64
C TRP A 57 7.15 3.43 -10.26
N GLU A 58 8.21 3.82 -10.97
CA GLU A 58 8.29 5.05 -11.76
C GLU A 58 7.85 4.73 -13.19
N GLN A 59 6.67 5.25 -13.56
CA GLN A 59 5.93 4.87 -14.75
C GLN A 59 6.58 5.35 -16.06
N LYS A 60 7.33 6.46 -16.05
CA LYS A 60 7.85 7.08 -17.27
C LYS A 60 9.03 6.32 -17.86
N SER A 61 9.96 5.88 -17.02
CA SER A 61 11.11 5.06 -17.40
C SER A 61 10.90 3.57 -17.20
N GLY A 62 9.85 3.18 -16.47
CA GLY A 62 9.60 1.80 -16.07
C GLY A 62 10.53 1.33 -14.93
N CYS A 63 11.23 2.27 -14.27
CA CYS A 63 12.15 1.94 -13.20
C CYS A 63 11.41 1.54 -11.91
N VAL A 64 11.87 0.49 -11.25
CA VAL A 64 11.41 0.11 -9.90
C VAL A 64 12.48 0.50 -8.90
N TYR A 65 12.15 1.37 -7.96
CA TYR A 65 13.00 1.66 -6.81
C TYR A 65 12.54 0.81 -5.63
N LEU A 66 13.44 0.06 -5.02
CA LEU A 66 13.17 -0.68 -3.79
C LEU A 66 13.84 0.03 -2.62
N PHE A 67 13.06 0.76 -1.82
CA PHE A 67 13.53 1.36 -0.58
C PHE A 67 13.53 0.36 0.57
N PHE A 68 14.48 0.53 1.48
CA PHE A 68 14.57 -0.23 2.72
C PHE A 68 15.45 0.50 3.72
N ILE A 69 15.50 -0.01 4.95
CA ILE A 69 16.51 0.40 5.92
C ILE A 69 17.55 -0.68 6.13
N CYS A 70 18.80 -0.25 6.34
CA CYS A 70 19.88 -1.09 6.85
C CYS A 70 20.18 -0.69 8.29
N VAL A 71 19.94 -1.57 9.25
CA VAL A 71 20.21 -1.33 10.68
C VAL A 71 21.47 -2.05 11.08
N ARG A 72 22.43 -1.34 11.70
CA ARG A 72 23.70 -1.92 12.15
C ARG A 72 23.48 -3.19 12.98
N ASP A 73 24.31 -4.20 12.73
CA ASP A 73 24.25 -5.47 13.42
C ASP A 73 24.30 -5.31 14.94
N HIS A 74 23.60 -6.21 15.64
CA HIS A 74 23.49 -6.23 17.10
C HIS A 74 22.90 -4.97 17.75
N VAL A 75 22.37 -4.03 16.95
CA VAL A 75 21.60 -2.88 17.43
C VAL A 75 20.11 -3.09 17.20
N THR A 76 19.33 -3.01 18.27
CA THR A 76 17.87 -3.11 18.27
C THR A 76 17.22 -1.74 18.19
N GLU A 77 15.99 -1.67 17.66
CA GLU A 77 15.16 -0.45 17.67
C GLU A 77 15.05 0.13 19.10
N ARG A 78 14.78 -0.72 20.09
CA ARG A 78 14.69 -0.31 21.50
C ARG A 78 15.97 0.35 22.02
N GLN A 79 17.15 -0.19 21.70
CA GLN A 79 18.42 0.43 22.09
C GLN A 79 18.60 1.81 21.45
N GLN A 80 18.22 1.96 20.18
CA GLN A 80 18.28 3.25 19.49
C GLN A 80 17.35 4.27 20.13
N ILE A 81 16.08 3.89 20.38
CA ILE A 81 15.06 4.74 21.03
C ILE A 81 15.52 5.20 22.43
N VAL A 82 16.02 4.26 23.25
CA VAL A 82 16.45 4.56 24.63
C VAL A 82 17.72 5.40 24.65
N SER A 83 18.72 5.09 23.82
CA SER A 83 19.99 5.84 23.81
C SER A 83 19.92 7.14 23.01
N GLY A 84 18.89 7.31 22.17
CA GLY A 84 18.82 8.35 21.16
C GLY A 84 19.95 8.27 20.14
N ARG A 85 20.62 7.11 19.97
CA ARG A 85 21.73 6.91 19.03
C ARG A 85 21.25 6.11 17.83
N ASN A 86 21.06 6.82 16.72
CA ASN A 86 20.66 6.25 15.45
C ASN A 86 21.75 5.35 14.86
N ALA A 87 21.33 4.22 14.33
CA ALA A 87 22.14 3.23 13.64
C ALA A 87 21.43 2.65 12.39
N ALA A 88 20.37 3.31 11.92
CA ALA A 88 19.65 3.00 10.69
C ALA A 88 20.22 3.81 9.52
N ARG A 89 20.20 3.19 8.33
CA ARG A 89 20.53 3.81 7.04
C ARG A 89 19.34 3.72 6.11
N LEU A 90 19.09 4.77 5.34
CA LEU A 90 18.10 4.78 4.27
C LEU A 90 18.80 4.34 2.99
N CYS A 91 18.35 3.24 2.40
CA CYS A 91 18.97 2.70 1.19
C CYS A 91 17.92 2.40 0.14
N PHE A 92 18.33 2.42 -1.13
CA PHE A 92 17.57 1.76 -2.19
C PHE A 92 18.49 1.04 -3.18
N ILE A 93 17.89 0.12 -3.92
CA ILE A 93 18.39 -0.39 -5.21
C ILE A 93 17.32 -0.14 -6.27
N CYS A 94 17.70 0.00 -7.53
CA CYS A 94 16.75 0.18 -8.62
C CYS A 94 16.89 -0.88 -9.70
N SER A 95 15.78 -1.17 -10.38
CA SER A 95 15.72 -2.07 -11.51
C SER A 95 15.14 -1.35 -12.72
N GLN A 96 15.73 -1.57 -13.89
CA GLN A 96 15.27 -1.04 -15.19
C GLN A 96 14.66 -2.13 -16.07
N ASP A 97 14.61 -3.37 -15.59
CA ASP A 97 14.14 -4.56 -16.31
C ASP A 97 13.06 -5.31 -15.51
N ALA A 98 12.19 -4.53 -14.86
CA ALA A 98 11.02 -5.01 -14.13
C ALA A 98 11.37 -5.99 -12.97
N GLY A 99 12.53 -5.76 -12.34
CA GLY A 99 13.04 -6.48 -11.17
C GLY A 99 13.83 -7.75 -11.50
N CYS A 100 14.22 -7.96 -12.76
CA CYS A 100 15.05 -9.09 -13.15
C CYS A 100 16.50 -8.93 -12.70
N SER A 101 17.04 -7.72 -12.77
CA SER A 101 18.34 -7.30 -12.23
C SER A 101 18.22 -5.99 -11.46
N TRP A 102 19.20 -5.73 -10.60
CA TRP A 102 19.20 -4.61 -9.68
C TRP A 102 20.54 -3.88 -9.70
N SER A 103 20.49 -2.56 -9.49
CA SER A 103 21.66 -1.71 -9.36
C SER A 103 22.47 -2.04 -8.11
N GLU A 104 23.66 -1.45 -8.00
CA GLU A 104 24.34 -1.32 -6.72
C GLU A 104 23.49 -0.52 -5.72
N LEU A 105 23.71 -0.79 -4.43
CA LEU A 105 23.04 -0.12 -3.32
C LEU A 105 23.45 1.35 -3.24
N ARG A 106 22.45 2.24 -3.17
CA ARG A 106 22.63 3.67 -2.88
C ARG A 106 22.21 3.96 -1.44
N ASP A 107 23.15 4.42 -0.61
CA ASP A 107 22.87 4.95 0.73
C ASP A 107 22.48 6.43 0.61
N LEU A 108 21.22 6.74 0.93
CA LEU A 108 20.61 8.06 0.88
C LEU A 108 20.60 8.78 2.22
N THR A 109 21.19 8.20 3.27
CA THR A 109 21.01 8.68 4.65
C THR A 109 21.42 10.15 4.81
N GLU A 110 22.60 10.52 4.30
CA GLU A 110 23.09 11.91 4.40
C GLU A 110 22.37 12.86 3.44
N GLU A 111 21.99 12.39 2.25
CA GLU A 111 21.27 13.18 1.23
C GLU A 111 19.87 13.57 1.71
N VAL A 112 19.12 12.60 2.21
CA VAL A 112 17.70 12.78 2.54
C VAL A 112 17.53 13.21 3.99
N ILE A 113 18.17 12.52 4.94
CA ILE A 113 17.94 12.73 6.39
C ILE A 113 18.92 13.76 6.95
N GLY A 114 20.19 13.67 6.55
CA GLY A 114 21.27 14.60 6.88
C GLY A 114 21.25 15.09 8.35
N PRO A 115 21.05 16.39 8.62
CA PRO A 115 21.15 16.95 9.97
C PRO A 115 20.10 16.40 10.95
N GLU A 116 18.94 15.95 10.46
CA GLU A 116 17.86 15.40 11.29
C GLU A 116 18.24 14.06 11.94
N MET A 117 19.28 13.37 11.44
CA MET A 117 19.84 12.17 12.07
C MET A 117 20.20 12.37 13.55
N LYS A 118 20.57 13.59 13.96
CA LYS A 118 20.88 13.92 15.36
C LYS A 118 19.64 14.00 16.25
N ARG A 119 18.47 14.21 15.64
CA ARG A 119 17.17 14.38 16.31
C ARG A 119 16.29 13.15 16.16
N TRP A 120 16.65 12.18 15.33
CA TRP A 120 15.88 10.95 15.14
C TRP A 120 16.62 9.80 15.81
N ALA A 121 16.00 9.19 16.81
CA ALA A 121 16.57 8.04 17.51
C ALA A 121 16.73 6.85 16.56
N THR A 122 15.75 6.63 15.68
CA THR A 122 15.75 5.69 14.54
C THR A 122 14.63 6.10 13.59
N PHE A 123 14.61 5.56 12.37
CA PHE A 123 13.54 5.74 11.39
C PHE A 123 13.38 4.47 10.55
N ALA A 124 12.28 4.40 9.79
CA ALA A 124 12.09 3.40 8.75
C ALA A 124 11.21 3.93 7.60
N VAL A 125 11.29 3.29 6.44
CA VAL A 125 10.32 3.39 5.35
C VAL A 125 9.29 2.27 5.47
N GLY A 126 8.10 2.48 4.88
CA GLY A 126 7.01 1.51 4.83
C GLY A 126 6.76 0.78 6.15
N PRO A 127 6.69 -0.57 6.14
CA PRO A 127 6.73 -1.44 4.95
C PRO A 127 5.42 -1.38 4.16
N GLY A 128 5.42 -1.97 2.96
CA GLY A 128 4.30 -1.89 2.01
C GLY A 128 4.83 -1.38 0.67
N HIS A 129 4.18 -0.38 0.09
CA HIS A 129 4.60 0.24 -1.17
C HIS A 129 4.60 1.78 -1.10
N GLY A 130 5.35 2.39 -2.01
CA GLY A 130 5.24 3.80 -2.37
C GLY A 130 4.39 3.97 -3.63
N ILE A 131 4.07 5.22 -3.96
CA ILE A 131 3.21 5.56 -5.11
C ILE A 131 3.85 6.65 -5.98
N GLN A 132 3.50 6.68 -7.26
CA GLN A 132 3.70 7.84 -8.12
C GLN A 132 2.38 8.59 -8.24
N LEU A 133 2.38 9.88 -7.88
CA LEU A 133 1.20 10.74 -7.97
C LEU A 133 0.92 11.13 -9.42
N GLN A 134 -0.29 11.62 -9.70
CA GLN A 134 -0.66 12.21 -10.99
C GLN A 134 0.27 13.37 -11.40
N SER A 135 0.87 14.08 -10.44
CA SER A 135 1.87 15.13 -10.69
C SER A 135 3.23 14.59 -11.19
N GLY A 136 3.44 13.27 -11.13
CA GLY A 136 4.71 12.61 -11.44
C GLY A 136 5.63 12.43 -10.23
N ARG A 137 5.33 13.08 -9.08
CA ARG A 137 6.09 12.94 -7.84
C ARG A 137 6.04 11.50 -7.33
N LEU A 138 7.20 10.94 -6.98
CA LEU A 138 7.32 9.67 -6.27
C LEU A 138 7.19 9.92 -4.76
N VAL A 139 6.46 9.06 -4.05
CA VAL A 139 6.21 9.18 -2.61
C VAL A 139 6.45 7.83 -1.92
N ILE A 140 7.29 7.84 -0.90
CA ILE A 140 7.62 6.69 -0.05
C ILE A 140 7.15 7.01 1.37
N PRO A 141 6.20 6.22 1.94
CA PRO A 141 5.81 6.41 3.33
C PRO A 141 6.95 6.04 4.28
N ALA A 142 7.09 6.80 5.37
CA ALA A 142 8.14 6.61 6.36
C ALA A 142 7.69 7.05 7.76
N TYR A 143 8.50 6.74 8.78
CA TYR A 143 8.33 7.25 10.13
C TYR A 143 9.66 7.41 10.86
N ALA A 144 9.72 8.34 11.81
CA ALA A 144 10.90 8.59 12.62
C ALA A 144 10.58 8.79 14.10
N TYR A 145 11.43 8.23 14.97
CA TYR A 145 11.38 8.44 16.42
C TYR A 145 12.10 9.75 16.79
N TYR A 146 11.34 10.83 16.79
CA TYR A 146 11.83 12.19 17.01
C TYR A 146 12.14 12.49 18.47
N ILE A 147 13.31 13.08 18.74
CA ILE A 147 13.83 13.49 20.05
C ILE A 147 13.59 15.01 20.22
N PRO A 148 12.63 15.43 21.07
CA PRO A 148 12.23 16.83 21.15
C PRO A 148 13.21 17.75 21.90
N TYR A 149 14.00 17.24 22.85
CA TYR A 149 14.85 18.05 23.72
C TYR A 149 16.30 17.55 23.73
N LEU A 150 17.25 18.43 23.37
CA LEU A 150 18.66 18.28 23.71
C LEU A 150 18.96 19.29 24.83
N PHE A 151 19.08 18.86 26.09
CA PHE A 151 19.44 19.76 27.18
C PHE A 151 20.97 19.73 27.38
N PHE A 152 21.62 20.90 27.30
CA PHE A 152 23.04 21.12 27.68
C PHE A 152 24.01 19.97 27.31
N CYS A 153 24.16 19.68 26.01
CA CYS A 153 25.10 18.68 25.49
C CYS A 153 24.91 17.22 25.96
N PHE A 154 23.90 16.92 26.78
CA PHE A 154 23.54 15.57 27.21
C PHE A 154 22.16 15.19 26.66
N ARG A 155 22.09 14.11 25.87
CA ARG A 155 20.83 13.52 25.43
C ARG A 155 20.14 12.95 26.67
N LEU A 156 19.07 13.58 27.15
CA LEU A 156 18.18 12.95 28.13
C LEU A 156 17.50 11.77 27.41
N PRO A 157 17.74 10.51 27.83
CA PRO A 157 17.28 9.30 27.12
C PRO A 157 15.76 9.07 27.15
N CYS A 158 14.96 10.10 27.46
CA CYS A 158 13.55 9.93 27.79
C CYS A 158 12.67 10.77 26.87
N LYS A 159 11.94 10.07 25.99
CA LYS A 159 10.78 10.49 25.16
C LYS A 159 11.08 10.79 23.68
N ALA A 160 11.84 9.93 23.00
CA ALA A 160 11.69 9.85 21.54
C ALA A 160 10.25 9.45 21.21
N ARG A 161 9.59 10.16 20.29
CA ARG A 161 8.20 9.92 19.90
C ARG A 161 8.12 9.66 18.40
N PRO A 162 7.50 8.57 17.96
CA PRO A 162 7.39 8.31 16.55
C PRO A 162 6.32 9.17 15.89
N HIS A 163 6.65 9.65 14.70
CA HIS A 163 5.75 10.33 13.79
C HIS A 163 6.04 9.87 12.36
N SER A 164 4.98 9.55 11.63
CA SER A 164 5.03 9.29 10.20
C SER A 164 5.44 10.55 9.43
N LEU A 165 5.98 10.37 8.23
CA LEU A 165 6.33 11.40 7.25
C LEU A 165 6.36 10.76 5.86
N MET A 166 6.61 11.57 4.82
CA MET A 166 6.82 11.07 3.46
C MET A 166 8.23 11.42 3.00
N ILE A 167 8.87 10.51 2.28
CA ILE A 167 10.06 10.78 1.47
C ILE A 167 9.56 10.91 0.03
N TYR A 168 10.07 11.85 -0.75
CA TYR A 168 9.58 12.10 -2.09
C TYR A 168 10.68 12.53 -3.07
N SER A 169 10.40 12.39 -4.36
CA SER A 169 11.23 12.87 -5.46
C SER A 169 10.35 13.50 -6.54
N ASP A 170 10.76 14.68 -7.02
CA ASP A 170 10.09 15.43 -8.09
C ASP A 170 10.79 15.29 -9.45
N ASP A 171 11.95 14.62 -9.48
CA ASP A 171 12.83 14.53 -10.65
C ASP A 171 13.09 13.07 -11.06
N LEU A 172 12.05 12.24 -10.94
CA LEU A 172 12.04 10.83 -11.34
C LEU A 172 13.08 9.99 -10.60
N GLY A 173 13.33 10.30 -9.32
CA GLY A 173 14.22 9.54 -8.44
C GLY A 173 15.69 9.94 -8.52
N ALA A 174 16.03 11.06 -9.18
CA ALA A 174 17.41 11.56 -9.22
C ALA A 174 17.84 12.13 -7.86
N THR A 175 17.00 12.98 -7.26
CA THR A 175 17.15 13.53 -5.91
C THR A 175 15.94 13.21 -5.04
N TRP A 176 16.18 13.12 -3.73
CA TRP A 176 15.15 12.75 -2.76
C TRP A 176 15.12 13.72 -1.58
N HIS A 177 13.92 13.97 -1.07
CA HIS A 177 13.66 14.87 0.05
C HIS A 177 12.70 14.20 1.03
N HIS A 178 12.60 14.73 2.26
CA HIS A 178 11.56 14.32 3.19
C HIS A 178 10.62 15.47 3.55
N GLY A 179 9.34 15.17 3.70
CA GLY A 179 8.33 16.07 4.22
C GLY A 179 8.44 16.28 5.73
N ARG A 180 7.46 16.99 6.28
CA ARG A 180 7.36 17.25 7.72
C ARG A 180 6.82 16.02 8.46
N LEU A 181 7.28 15.85 9.70
CA LEU A 181 6.68 14.87 10.62
C LEU A 181 5.20 15.18 10.87
N ILE A 182 4.33 14.19 10.69
CA ILE A 182 2.90 14.27 10.92
C ILE A 182 2.65 14.32 12.44
N LYS A 183 2.38 15.53 12.94
CA LYS A 183 2.24 15.85 14.38
C LYS A 183 0.83 16.39 14.69
N PRO A 184 0.39 16.38 15.96
CA PRO A 184 1.09 15.94 17.17
C PRO A 184 0.83 14.47 17.56
N MET A 185 -0.02 13.76 16.81
CA MET A 185 -0.38 12.39 17.11
C MET A 185 0.82 11.45 16.95
N VAL A 186 0.92 10.45 17.83
CA VAL A 186 1.94 9.41 17.72
C VAL A 186 1.52 8.45 16.61
N THR A 187 2.36 8.33 15.60
CA THR A 187 2.13 7.47 14.43
C THR A 187 3.42 6.76 14.02
N VAL A 188 3.31 5.53 13.50
CA VAL A 188 4.45 4.72 13.02
C VAL A 188 4.20 4.27 11.57
N GLU A 189 4.36 2.99 11.25
CA GLU A 189 4.09 2.37 9.94
C GLU A 189 2.80 2.92 9.31
N CYS A 190 2.92 3.42 8.10
CA CYS A 190 1.84 4.07 7.37
C CYS A 190 1.92 3.73 5.89
N GLU A 191 0.80 3.88 5.19
CA GLU A 191 0.71 3.86 3.73
C GLU A 191 -0.10 5.03 3.23
N VAL A 192 0.05 5.33 1.94
CA VAL A 192 -0.58 6.46 1.27
C VAL A 192 -1.24 6.06 -0.03
N ALA A 193 -2.29 6.78 -0.39
CA ALA A 193 -2.98 6.66 -1.66
C ALA A 193 -3.42 8.04 -2.15
N GLU A 194 -3.36 8.30 -3.45
CA GLU A 194 -3.85 9.56 -4.02
C GLU A 194 -5.33 9.42 -4.37
N VAL A 195 -6.16 10.29 -3.81
CA VAL A 195 -7.62 10.23 -3.99
C VAL A 195 -8.11 11.51 -4.66
N THR A 196 -9.05 11.36 -5.60
CA THR A 196 -9.66 12.47 -6.32
C THR A 196 -11.18 12.40 -6.17
N GLU A 197 -11.81 13.48 -5.73
CA GLU A 197 -13.27 13.63 -5.78
C GLU A 197 -13.72 14.15 -7.15
N ARG A 198 -14.99 13.94 -7.52
CA ARG A 198 -15.53 14.27 -8.86
C ARG A 198 -15.25 15.70 -9.34
N THR A 199 -15.15 16.65 -8.40
CA THR A 199 -14.93 18.07 -8.68
C THR A 199 -13.73 18.64 -7.92
N GLY A 200 -12.95 17.77 -7.27
CA GLY A 200 -11.85 18.16 -6.39
C GLY A 200 -10.49 18.00 -7.04
N TYR A 201 -9.50 18.65 -6.45
CA TYR A 201 -8.09 18.38 -6.75
C TYR A 201 -7.66 17.07 -6.08
N PRO A 202 -6.68 16.34 -6.64
CA PRO A 202 -6.11 15.17 -5.99
C PRO A 202 -5.56 15.52 -4.60
N VAL A 203 -5.82 14.65 -3.63
CA VAL A 203 -5.35 14.77 -2.25
C VAL A 203 -4.62 13.49 -1.88
N LEU A 204 -3.49 13.62 -1.18
CA LEU A 204 -2.77 12.47 -0.66
C LEU A 204 -3.37 12.05 0.68
N TYR A 205 -4.00 10.88 0.70
CA TYR A 205 -4.50 10.22 1.90
C TYR A 205 -3.39 9.39 2.56
N CYS A 206 -3.31 9.41 3.89
CA CYS A 206 -2.38 8.62 4.69
C CYS A 206 -3.12 7.85 5.78
N SER A 207 -2.92 6.53 5.85
CA SER A 207 -3.36 5.66 6.96
C SER A 207 -2.17 5.22 7.79
N ALA A 208 -2.09 5.67 9.03
CA ALA A 208 -0.98 5.41 9.93
C ALA A 208 -1.38 4.61 11.17
N ARG A 209 -0.46 3.76 11.61
CA ARG A 209 -0.58 2.91 12.80
C ARG A 209 -0.48 3.74 14.07
N THR A 210 -1.28 3.42 15.09
CA THR A 210 -1.27 4.17 16.37
C THR A 210 -1.39 3.26 17.60
N PRO A 211 -0.87 3.68 18.77
CA PRO A 211 -1.14 2.98 20.02
C PRO A 211 -2.60 3.10 20.50
N ASN A 212 -3.45 3.89 19.83
CA ASN A 212 -4.81 4.20 20.24
C ASN A 212 -5.86 3.17 19.79
N ARG A 213 -5.42 1.97 19.37
CA ARG A 213 -6.30 0.83 19.00
C ARG A 213 -7.16 1.09 17.76
N CYS A 214 -6.79 2.08 16.96
CA CYS A 214 -7.38 2.41 15.67
C CYS A 214 -6.35 3.12 14.79
N ARG A 215 -6.59 3.14 13.48
CA ARG A 215 -5.76 3.87 12.52
C ARG A 215 -5.92 5.38 12.70
N ALA A 216 -4.86 6.12 12.40
CA ALA A 216 -4.89 7.55 12.20
C ALA A 216 -4.92 7.86 10.71
N GLU A 217 -5.83 8.73 10.31
CA GLU A 217 -5.99 9.17 8.93
C GLU A 217 -5.59 10.64 8.84
N ALA A 218 -4.86 11.00 7.79
CA ALA A 218 -4.47 12.37 7.51
C ALA A 218 -4.47 12.65 6.01
N LEU A 219 -4.74 13.90 5.65
CA LEU A 219 -4.80 14.37 4.27
C LEU A 219 -3.71 15.41 4.01
N SER A 220 -3.13 15.39 2.82
CA SER A 220 -2.16 16.38 2.34
C SER A 220 -2.59 16.92 0.98
N THR A 221 -2.63 18.24 0.86
CA THR A 221 -2.94 18.97 -0.39
C THR A 221 -1.68 19.51 -1.08
N ASP A 222 -0.50 19.23 -0.53
CA ASP A 222 0.81 19.64 -1.05
C ASP A 222 1.69 18.42 -1.37
N HIS A 223 1.04 17.33 -1.80
CA HIS A 223 1.68 16.12 -2.31
C HIS A 223 2.68 15.49 -1.30
N GLY A 224 2.32 15.50 -0.02
CA GLY A 224 3.04 14.82 1.05
C GLY A 224 4.10 15.65 1.78
N GLU A 225 4.26 16.94 1.46
CA GLU A 225 5.20 17.81 2.19
C GLU A 225 4.69 18.09 3.61
N CYS A 226 3.40 18.38 3.78
CA CYS A 226 2.76 18.46 5.09
C CYS A 226 1.38 17.81 5.10
N PHE A 227 0.97 17.32 6.27
CA PHE A 227 -0.35 16.74 6.47
C PHE A 227 -1.14 17.58 7.46
N GLN A 228 -2.44 17.59 7.24
CA GLN A 228 -3.39 18.06 8.24
C GLN A 228 -3.27 17.26 9.54
N ARG A 229 -3.86 17.77 10.61
CA ARG A 229 -3.86 17.08 11.90
C ARG A 229 -4.55 15.71 11.75
N PRO A 230 -3.89 14.60 12.16
CA PRO A 230 -4.51 13.28 12.02
C PRO A 230 -5.77 13.13 12.86
N ALA A 231 -6.75 12.40 12.31
CA ALA A 231 -7.98 11.98 12.98
C ALA A 231 -7.96 10.46 13.20
N LEU A 232 -8.60 9.98 14.28
CA LEU A 232 -8.68 8.54 14.55
C LEU A 232 -9.89 7.92 13.83
N SER A 233 -9.63 6.89 13.02
CA SER A 233 -10.67 6.15 12.31
C SER A 233 -11.28 5.07 13.20
N GLN A 234 -12.50 5.29 13.69
CA GLN A 234 -13.16 4.32 14.59
C GLN A 234 -13.57 3.02 13.88
N GLN A 235 -13.66 3.04 12.55
CA GLN A 235 -14.00 1.88 11.71
C GLN A 235 -12.78 1.00 11.42
N LEU A 236 -11.58 1.57 11.39
CA LEU A 236 -10.34 0.85 11.15
C LEU A 236 -9.63 0.54 12.48
N CYS A 237 -10.00 -0.59 13.09
CA CYS A 237 -9.48 -0.99 14.39
C CYS A 237 -8.04 -1.52 14.34
N GLU A 238 -7.35 -1.49 15.49
CA GLU A 238 -5.97 -1.94 15.62
C GLU A 238 -5.78 -2.85 16.86
N PRO A 239 -5.06 -4.00 16.73
CA PRO A 239 -4.77 -4.88 17.86
C PRO A 239 -3.83 -4.22 18.90
N PRO A 240 -3.68 -4.79 20.12
CA PRO A 240 -2.92 -4.17 21.22
C PRO A 240 -1.46 -3.83 20.89
N HIS A 241 -0.81 -4.66 20.10
CA HIS A 241 0.57 -4.48 19.67
C HIS A 241 0.69 -3.95 18.24
N GLY A 242 -0.43 -3.45 17.70
CA GLY A 242 -0.54 -2.94 16.35
C GLY A 242 -0.25 -3.91 15.22
N CYS A 243 -0.43 -3.45 14.00
CA CYS A 243 -0.10 -4.16 12.77
C CYS A 243 0.08 -3.13 11.64
N GLN A 244 0.96 -3.40 10.69
CA GLN A 244 0.89 -2.71 9.40
C GLN A 244 -0.41 -3.13 8.69
N GLY A 245 -0.90 -2.25 7.83
CA GLY A 245 -2.01 -2.51 6.92
C GLY A 245 -1.81 -1.66 5.68
N SER A 246 -2.43 -2.08 4.58
CA SER A 246 -2.16 -1.51 3.26
C SER A 246 -3.38 -0.81 2.67
N VAL A 247 -3.16 0.31 1.97
CA VAL A 247 -4.18 1.10 1.29
C VAL A 247 -3.83 1.34 -0.18
N VAL A 248 -4.80 1.19 -1.06
CA VAL A 248 -4.70 1.62 -2.47
C VAL A 248 -5.92 2.43 -2.86
N SER A 249 -5.74 3.38 -3.77
CA SER A 249 -6.82 4.07 -4.46
C SER A 249 -7.10 3.40 -5.80
N PHE A 250 -8.33 3.47 -6.27
CA PHE A 250 -8.70 3.08 -7.63
C PHE A 250 -9.94 3.84 -8.10
N GLN A 251 -10.14 3.95 -9.41
CA GLN A 251 -11.40 4.43 -9.97
C GLN A 251 -12.29 3.24 -10.33
N PRO A 252 -13.56 3.21 -9.90
CA PRO A 252 -14.48 2.16 -10.32
C PRO A 252 -14.72 2.29 -11.83
N LEU A 253 -14.58 1.16 -12.55
CA LEU A 253 -14.99 1.08 -13.95
C LEU A 253 -16.50 1.37 -14.02
N GLU A 254 -16.92 2.29 -14.91
CA GLU A 254 -18.34 2.51 -15.15
C GLU A 254 -18.96 1.19 -15.63
N ILE A 255 -19.80 0.59 -14.79
CA ILE A 255 -20.63 -0.53 -15.22
C ILE A 255 -21.65 0.08 -16.17
N PRO A 256 -21.72 -0.32 -17.46
CA PRO A 256 -22.76 0.17 -18.34
C PRO A 256 -24.09 -0.21 -17.71
N HIS A 257 -24.89 0.79 -17.33
CA HIS A 257 -26.26 0.60 -16.87
C HIS A 257 -27.10 0.09 -18.05
N GLY A 258 -27.05 -1.23 -18.27
CA GLY A 258 -27.77 -1.94 -19.32
C GLY A 258 -28.71 -2.99 -18.74
N TYR A 259 -29.54 -2.61 -17.77
CA TYR A 259 -30.74 -3.37 -17.40
C TYR A 259 -31.88 -2.38 -17.21
N GLN A 260 -32.40 -1.88 -18.34
CA GLN A 260 -33.80 -1.49 -18.40
C GLN A 260 -34.61 -2.75 -18.69
N ASP A 261 -35.47 -3.09 -17.74
CA ASP A 261 -36.55 -4.06 -17.88
C ASP A 261 -37.48 -3.63 -19.04
N PRO A 262 -37.62 -4.41 -20.14
CA PRO A 262 -38.67 -4.18 -21.10
C PRO A 262 -39.85 -5.10 -20.76
N SER A 263 -40.58 -4.74 -19.70
CA SER A 263 -41.96 -5.18 -19.54
C SER A 263 -42.86 -4.32 -20.43
N GLY A 264 -42.94 -4.69 -21.70
CA GLY A 264 -43.84 -4.08 -22.69
C GLY A 264 -43.85 -4.88 -23.98
N GLN A 265 -44.92 -5.67 -24.18
CA GLN A 265 -45.19 -6.46 -25.37
C GLN A 265 -45.27 -5.60 -26.63
N ASP A 266 -44.57 -5.99 -27.71
CA ASP A 266 -45.17 -6.46 -28.97
C ASP A 266 -44.07 -6.71 -30.04
N ALA A 267 -44.13 -7.87 -30.70
CA ALA A 267 -43.21 -8.33 -31.75
C ALA A 267 -43.65 -7.77 -33.14
N PRO A 268 -42.86 -7.83 -34.26
CA PRO A 268 -42.25 -9.05 -34.77
C PRO A 268 -40.83 -8.97 -35.39
N THR A 269 -40.27 -10.16 -35.48
CA THR A 269 -39.02 -10.67 -36.09
C THR A 269 -38.59 -10.05 -37.43
N ILE A 270 -37.33 -9.61 -37.52
CA ILE A 270 -36.50 -9.71 -38.75
C ILE A 270 -35.07 -10.15 -38.38
N GLN A 271 -34.64 -11.16 -39.10
CA GLN A 271 -33.36 -11.87 -39.06
C GLN A 271 -32.31 -11.13 -39.91
N GLN A 272 -31.11 -10.83 -39.38
CA GLN A 272 -29.85 -10.72 -40.16
C GLN A 272 -28.58 -10.68 -39.28
N ASN A 273 -27.51 -11.23 -39.86
CA ASN A 273 -26.24 -11.69 -39.28
C ASN A 273 -25.27 -10.62 -38.72
N PRO A 274 -24.24 -11.02 -37.93
CA PRO A 274 -23.28 -10.13 -37.28
C PRO A 274 -21.96 -10.03 -38.07
N LEU A 275 -21.68 -8.92 -38.75
CA LEU A 275 -20.33 -8.59 -39.24
C LEU A 275 -20.15 -7.07 -39.40
N LEU A 276 -19.07 -6.56 -38.81
CA LEU A 276 -18.33 -5.34 -39.15
C LEU A 276 -19.06 -3.97 -39.05
N ASP A 277 -18.81 -3.24 -37.96
CA ASP A 277 -18.41 -1.83 -38.09
C ASP A 277 -17.55 -1.40 -36.89
N SER A 278 -16.23 -1.51 -37.06
CA SER A 278 -15.24 -0.94 -36.16
C SER A 278 -14.98 0.51 -36.58
N SER A 279 -15.84 1.43 -36.14
CA SER A 279 -15.56 2.86 -36.31
C SER A 279 -16.30 3.74 -35.29
N LEU A 280 -16.15 3.44 -34.00
CA LEU A 280 -16.53 4.39 -32.95
C LEU A 280 -15.47 5.48 -32.83
N ARG A 281 -15.84 6.63 -33.41
CA ARG A 281 -15.18 7.92 -33.31
C ARG A 281 -14.86 8.24 -31.85
N LEU A 282 -13.61 8.66 -31.60
CA LEU A 282 -13.26 9.46 -30.44
C LEU A 282 -14.05 10.77 -30.53
N GLU A 283 -15.19 10.84 -29.86
CA GLU A 283 -15.75 12.13 -29.44
C GLU A 283 -15.34 12.38 -28.00
N GLN A 284 -14.53 13.44 -27.90
CA GLN A 284 -13.90 13.99 -26.74
C GLN A 284 -14.97 14.69 -25.89
N GLU A 285 -15.77 13.93 -25.15
CA GLU A 285 -16.58 14.48 -24.08
C GLU A 285 -15.66 14.86 -22.92
N ALA A 286 -15.76 16.11 -22.47
CA ALA A 286 -15.00 16.64 -21.34
C ALA A 286 -15.23 15.75 -20.12
N GLY A 287 -14.24 14.89 -19.82
CA GLY A 287 -14.35 13.80 -18.85
C GLY A 287 -14.70 14.32 -17.48
N THR A 288 -15.90 13.97 -17.00
CA THR A 288 -16.21 14.08 -15.57
C THR A 288 -15.26 13.11 -14.87
N LEU A 289 -14.33 13.60 -14.06
CA LEU A 289 -13.41 12.73 -13.33
C LEU A 289 -14.24 11.80 -12.43
N SER A 290 -14.13 10.49 -12.65
CA SER A 290 -14.75 9.51 -11.77
C SER A 290 -14.07 9.57 -10.41
N GLN A 291 -14.88 9.58 -9.36
CA GLN A 291 -14.41 9.63 -7.98
C GLN A 291 -13.59 8.39 -7.64
N SER A 292 -12.40 8.59 -7.08
CA SER A 292 -11.59 7.51 -6.56
C SER A 292 -12.24 6.87 -5.32
N TRP A 293 -12.11 5.57 -5.19
CA TRP A 293 -12.41 4.81 -3.98
C TRP A 293 -11.11 4.37 -3.32
N LEU A 294 -11.17 4.10 -2.01
CA LEU A 294 -10.08 3.51 -1.24
C LEU A 294 -10.39 2.07 -0.88
N LEU A 295 -9.38 1.22 -1.02
CA LEU A 295 -9.37 -0.14 -0.52
C LEU A 295 -8.32 -0.27 0.58
N TYR A 296 -8.68 -0.89 1.71
CA TYR A 296 -7.76 -1.09 2.83
C TYR A 296 -7.75 -2.55 3.27
N SER A 297 -6.57 -3.11 3.53
CA SER A 297 -6.39 -4.46 4.06
C SER A 297 -5.75 -4.44 5.44
N HIS A 298 -6.35 -5.15 6.40
CA HIS A 298 -5.83 -5.24 7.77
C HIS A 298 -6.54 -6.35 8.59
N PRO A 299 -5.89 -6.95 9.61
CA PRO A 299 -6.57 -7.82 10.56
C PRO A 299 -7.80 -7.17 11.20
N THR A 300 -8.92 -7.89 11.28
CA THR A 300 -10.21 -7.33 11.71
C THR A 300 -10.45 -7.42 13.22
N SER A 301 -9.65 -8.20 13.95
CA SER A 301 -9.82 -8.37 15.38
C SER A 301 -9.13 -7.28 16.20
N LYS A 302 -9.90 -6.65 17.10
CA LYS A 302 -9.38 -5.69 18.08
C LYS A 302 -8.40 -6.31 19.08
N LYS A 303 -8.30 -7.63 19.19
CA LYS A 303 -7.53 -8.32 20.24
C LYS A 303 -6.26 -8.98 19.71
N ARG A 304 -6.28 -9.50 18.49
CA ARG A 304 -5.21 -10.32 17.92
C ARG A 304 -5.10 -10.06 16.42
N ARG A 305 -3.94 -10.33 15.83
CA ARG A 305 -3.76 -10.30 14.38
C ARG A 305 -4.36 -11.57 13.76
N VAL A 306 -5.67 -11.52 13.50
CA VAL A 306 -6.45 -12.61 12.90
C VAL A 306 -7.53 -12.05 11.99
N ASN A 307 -7.96 -12.87 11.03
CA ASN A 307 -8.99 -12.60 10.05
C ASN A 307 -8.69 -11.36 9.20
N LEU A 308 -7.95 -11.53 8.10
CA LEU A 308 -7.57 -10.44 7.22
C LEU A 308 -8.82 -9.93 6.50
N GLY A 309 -9.13 -8.65 6.69
CA GLY A 309 -10.31 -8.01 6.13
C GLY A 309 -9.95 -7.01 5.03
N ILE A 310 -10.84 -6.89 4.06
CA ILE A 310 -10.84 -5.87 3.01
C ILE A 310 -11.96 -4.87 3.31
N TYR A 311 -11.60 -3.62 3.49
CA TYR A 311 -12.50 -2.50 3.75
C TYR A 311 -12.56 -1.61 2.52
N LEU A 312 -13.75 -1.14 2.16
CA LEU A 312 -13.98 -0.23 1.05
C LEU A 312 -14.44 1.12 1.60
N ASN A 313 -13.88 2.22 1.10
CA ASN A 313 -14.43 3.56 1.30
C ASN A 313 -14.67 4.21 -0.07
N GLN A 314 -15.95 4.50 -0.35
CA GLN A 314 -16.38 5.10 -1.62
C GLN A 314 -16.35 6.63 -1.58
N THR A 315 -16.25 7.25 -0.40
CA THR A 315 -16.12 8.69 -0.17
C THR A 315 -14.84 8.97 0.63
N PRO A 316 -13.66 8.93 -0.03
CA PRO A 316 -12.38 8.82 0.66
C PRO A 316 -11.97 10.05 1.50
N LEU A 317 -12.61 11.21 1.30
CA LEU A 317 -12.41 12.39 2.16
C LEU A 317 -13.26 12.33 3.44
N GLU A 318 -14.18 11.38 3.55
CA GLU A 318 -14.99 11.12 4.71
C GLU A 318 -14.45 9.92 5.49
N ALA A 319 -13.75 10.20 6.59
CA ALA A 319 -13.14 9.20 7.50
C ALA A 319 -14.13 8.17 8.09
N THR A 320 -15.44 8.44 8.03
CA THR A 320 -16.50 7.61 8.63
C THR A 320 -17.23 6.70 7.64
N CYS A 321 -16.71 6.57 6.42
CA CYS A 321 -17.39 5.87 5.33
C CYS A 321 -16.74 4.55 4.93
N TRP A 322 -15.96 3.94 5.84
CA TRP A 322 -15.46 2.58 5.66
C TRP A 322 -16.57 1.54 5.82
N SER A 323 -16.62 0.59 4.89
CA SER A 323 -17.50 -0.57 4.94
C SER A 323 -17.19 -1.49 6.12
N ARG A 324 -18.08 -2.46 6.37
CA ARG A 324 -17.69 -3.66 7.11
C ARG A 324 -16.65 -4.44 6.29
N PRO A 325 -15.71 -5.14 6.95
CA PRO A 325 -14.69 -5.88 6.22
C PRO A 325 -15.24 -7.14 5.57
N TRP A 326 -14.93 -7.34 4.30
CA TRP A 326 -14.98 -8.67 3.70
C TRP A 326 -13.77 -9.48 4.16
N ILE A 327 -13.99 -10.66 4.74
CA ILE A 327 -12.89 -11.51 5.24
C ILE A 327 -12.24 -12.25 4.07
N LEU A 328 -11.07 -11.78 3.64
CA LEU A 328 -10.26 -12.40 2.59
C LEU A 328 -9.56 -13.67 3.09
N HIS A 329 -9.21 -13.72 4.37
CA HIS A 329 -8.54 -14.88 4.98
C HIS A 329 -8.94 -15.06 6.45
N CYS A 330 -9.44 -16.24 6.81
CA CYS A 330 -9.76 -16.63 8.18
C CYS A 330 -8.52 -17.24 8.88
N GLY A 331 -8.24 -16.81 10.12
CA GLY A 331 -7.13 -17.33 10.92
C GLY A 331 -6.01 -16.32 11.19
N PRO A 332 -4.86 -16.76 11.73
CA PRO A 332 -3.68 -15.92 11.94
C PRO A 332 -3.24 -15.21 10.65
N CYS A 333 -3.17 -13.88 10.72
CA CYS A 333 -2.69 -13.04 9.63
C CYS A 333 -1.97 -11.82 10.20
N GLY A 334 -1.06 -11.23 9.45
CA GLY A 334 -0.23 -10.12 9.89
C GLY A 334 -0.21 -9.00 8.87
N TYR A 335 0.99 -8.61 8.45
CA TYR A 335 1.21 -7.52 7.50
C TYR A 335 0.61 -7.90 6.15
N SER A 336 0.15 -6.90 5.40
CA SER A 336 -0.42 -7.08 4.08
C SER A 336 -0.03 -5.94 3.15
N ASP A 337 0.01 -6.21 1.85
CA ASP A 337 0.34 -5.24 0.82
C ASP A 337 -0.60 -5.44 -0.37
N LEU A 338 -1.34 -4.38 -0.72
CA LEU A 338 -2.29 -4.35 -1.83
C LEU A 338 -1.65 -3.79 -3.09
N ALA A 339 -2.06 -4.30 -4.24
CA ALA A 339 -1.78 -3.69 -5.54
C ALA A 339 -3.07 -3.66 -6.37
N ALA A 340 -3.32 -2.54 -7.05
CA ALA A 340 -4.47 -2.35 -7.93
C ALA A 340 -4.02 -2.45 -9.40
N LEU A 341 -4.66 -3.33 -10.17
CA LEU A 341 -4.58 -3.37 -11.63
C LEU A 341 -5.85 -2.71 -12.17
N GLU A 342 -5.90 -1.38 -12.08
CA GLU A 342 -7.12 -0.58 -12.29
C GLU A 342 -7.81 -0.86 -13.64
N LYS A 343 -7.02 -0.96 -14.72
CA LYS A 343 -7.53 -1.23 -16.08
C LYS A 343 -8.25 -2.57 -16.22
N GLU A 344 -7.97 -3.51 -15.31
CA GLU A 344 -8.51 -4.86 -15.32
C GLU A 344 -9.55 -5.07 -14.20
N GLY A 345 -9.78 -4.07 -13.34
CA GLY A 345 -10.67 -4.19 -12.18
C GLY A 345 -10.22 -5.26 -11.18
N LEU A 346 -8.93 -5.60 -11.18
CA LEU A 346 -8.33 -6.69 -10.43
C LEU A 346 -7.43 -6.14 -9.32
N PHE A 347 -7.46 -6.79 -8.17
CA PHE A 347 -6.63 -6.45 -7.02
C PHE A 347 -5.83 -7.66 -6.61
N ALA A 348 -4.59 -7.41 -6.18
CA ALA A 348 -3.73 -8.40 -5.56
C ALA A 348 -3.51 -8.03 -4.10
N CYS A 349 -3.48 -9.02 -3.22
CA CYS A 349 -3.07 -8.88 -1.83
C CYS A 349 -2.03 -9.93 -1.50
N LEU A 350 -0.85 -9.47 -1.09
CA LEU A 350 0.17 -10.28 -0.44
C LEU A 350 0.04 -10.11 1.08
N PHE A 351 0.15 -11.17 1.86
CA PHE A 351 0.01 -11.04 3.32
C PHE A 351 0.67 -12.16 4.10
N GLU A 352 1.10 -11.85 5.32
CA GLU A 352 1.55 -12.82 6.31
C GLU A 352 0.37 -13.65 6.82
N CYS A 353 0.49 -14.97 6.83
CA CYS A 353 -0.48 -15.85 7.50
C CYS A 353 0.15 -17.16 8.00
N GLY A 354 -0.67 -18.00 8.64
CA GLY A 354 -0.24 -19.31 9.12
C GLY A 354 -1.35 -20.07 9.84
N ILE A 355 -1.00 -21.25 10.36
CA ILE A 355 -1.91 -22.10 11.12
C ILE A 355 -1.89 -21.69 12.59
N LYS A 356 -0.71 -21.48 13.18
CA LYS A 356 -0.56 -21.15 14.61
C LYS A 356 -0.25 -19.68 14.84
N ARG A 357 0.61 -19.11 13.99
CA ARG A 357 1.07 -17.70 14.06
C ARG A 357 0.96 -17.03 12.70
N GLU A 358 0.92 -15.71 12.72
CA GLU A 358 0.80 -14.86 11.54
C GLU A 358 2.02 -14.92 10.61
N CYS A 359 3.24 -15.08 11.13
CA CYS A 359 4.48 -14.99 10.35
C CYS A 359 5.05 -16.35 9.89
N GLU A 360 4.18 -17.31 9.58
CA GLU A 360 4.62 -18.67 9.15
C GLU A 360 4.84 -18.76 7.64
N GLN A 361 4.02 -18.04 6.87
CA GLN A 361 4.06 -18.01 5.41
C GLN A 361 3.59 -16.67 4.88
N ILE A 362 3.88 -16.43 3.61
CA ILE A 362 3.32 -15.30 2.85
C ILE A 362 2.35 -15.89 1.82
N ALA A 363 1.09 -15.49 1.89
CA ALA A 363 0.06 -15.87 0.93
C ALA A 363 -0.18 -14.76 -0.08
N PHE A 364 -0.71 -15.16 -1.24
CA PHE A 364 -1.12 -14.28 -2.31
C PHE A 364 -2.57 -14.58 -2.71
N ARG A 365 -3.36 -13.53 -2.92
CA ARG A 365 -4.76 -13.61 -3.37
C ARG A 365 -5.05 -12.55 -4.41
N LEU A 366 -5.79 -12.95 -5.44
CA LEU A 366 -6.42 -12.06 -6.40
C LEU A 366 -7.92 -12.00 -6.11
N PHE A 367 -8.51 -10.84 -6.34
CA PHE A 367 -9.95 -10.62 -6.26
C PHE A 367 -10.36 -9.41 -7.11
N THR A 368 -11.63 -9.34 -7.45
CA THR A 368 -12.20 -8.34 -8.38
C THR A 368 -12.98 -7.26 -7.65
N VAL A 369 -13.21 -6.13 -8.32
CA VAL A 369 -14.10 -5.08 -7.81
C VAL A 369 -15.53 -5.60 -7.55
N GLN A 370 -16.02 -6.53 -8.36
CA GLN A 370 -17.35 -7.13 -8.19
C GLN A 370 -17.45 -7.97 -6.91
N GLU A 371 -16.42 -8.76 -6.58
CA GLU A 371 -16.36 -9.49 -5.32
C GLU A 371 -16.38 -8.53 -4.12
N ILE A 372 -15.60 -7.44 -4.18
CA ILE A 372 -15.58 -6.42 -3.11
C ILE A 372 -16.99 -5.82 -2.94
N VAL A 373 -17.59 -5.33 -4.03
CA VAL A 373 -18.89 -4.64 -3.98
C VAL A 373 -20.01 -5.59 -3.54
N SER A 374 -20.03 -6.83 -4.05
CA SER A 374 -21.05 -7.82 -3.67
C SER A 374 -20.99 -8.20 -2.19
N HIS A 375 -19.79 -8.34 -1.60
CA HIS A 375 -19.63 -8.60 -0.18
C HIS A 375 -19.95 -7.39 0.70
N VAL A 376 -19.69 -6.18 0.22
CA VAL A 376 -20.04 -4.94 0.94
C VAL A 376 -21.55 -4.66 0.90
N GLN A 377 -22.23 -4.97 -0.20
CA GLN A 377 -23.67 -4.70 -0.39
C GLN A 377 -24.58 -5.84 0.08
N GLY A 378 -24.16 -7.12 -0.05
CA GLY A 378 -24.98 -8.30 0.29
C GLY A 378 -25.38 -8.42 1.77
N ASP A 379 -24.68 -7.71 2.64
CA ASP A 379 -24.99 -7.59 4.08
C ASP A 379 -26.08 -6.54 4.39
N CYS A 380 -26.47 -5.69 3.43
CA CYS A 380 -27.58 -4.74 3.61
C CYS A 380 -28.95 -5.36 3.31
N THR A 381 -29.02 -6.51 2.62
CA THR A 381 -30.29 -7.09 2.13
C THR A 381 -30.62 -8.48 2.67
N SER A 382 -29.83 -9.05 3.58
CA SER A 382 -30.03 -10.45 4.02
C SER A 382 -30.00 -10.61 5.54
N PRO A 383 -31.14 -10.83 6.23
CA PRO A 383 -31.14 -11.29 7.61
C PRO A 383 -30.81 -12.79 7.65
N GLY A 384 -29.63 -13.12 8.17
CA GLY A 384 -29.31 -14.42 8.79
C GLY A 384 -29.32 -15.66 7.89
N ARG A 385 -28.15 -16.07 7.41
CA ARG A 385 -27.81 -17.51 7.26
C ARG A 385 -26.41 -17.78 7.78
N ILE A 386 -26.36 -18.40 8.95
CA ILE A 386 -25.18 -19.09 9.45
C ILE A 386 -25.07 -20.37 8.62
N SER A 387 -24.02 -20.50 7.81
CA SER A 387 -23.64 -21.76 7.20
C SER A 387 -22.79 -22.56 8.18
N GLU A 388 -23.31 -23.71 8.62
CA GLU A 388 -22.56 -24.71 9.39
C GLU A 388 -21.40 -25.31 8.58
N PRO A 389 -20.33 -25.81 9.23
CA PRO A 389 -19.19 -26.41 8.55
C PRO A 389 -19.50 -27.84 8.09
N ILE A 390 -19.18 -28.12 6.82
CA ILE A 390 -19.21 -29.48 6.26
C ILE A 390 -18.01 -30.26 6.81
N GLN A 391 -18.28 -31.32 7.56
CA GLN A 391 -17.33 -32.39 7.88
C GLN A 391 -17.12 -33.29 6.65
N ASN A 392 -15.87 -33.45 6.22
CA ASN A 392 -15.16 -34.73 6.16
C ASN A 392 -13.71 -34.54 5.72
#